data_AF-A0A1H8EZ72-F1
#
_entry.id   AF-A0A1H8EZ72-F1
#
_cell.length_a   1.000
_cell.length_b   1.000
_cell.length_c   1.000
_cell.angle_alpha   90.00
_cell.angle_beta   90.00
_cell.angle_gamma   90.00
#
_symmetry.space_group_name_H-M   'P 1'
#
loop_
_entity.id
_entity.type
_entity.pdbx_description
1 polymer ?
#
loop_
_entity_poly.entity_id
_entity_poly.type
_entity_poly.pdbx_seq_one_letter_code
_entity_poly.pdbx_strand_id
1 'polypeptide(L)'
;MSYFDATHQAAIAAFNSDWDGLSTIEKLAKTYEINDIAQDNNLKLLQTLVYFDLRNQSGREGSDAIDRYGHEWELKTANADLVTGFSTNHHTNHERIAQFRQERWLFSIYRGIELQEVYAMSPRILEPYFADWTNKIIKKAAEGMDNPHLNNPKIPIKFVRTNGKRVYPVDASNPVDPAEFLKTI
;
A
#
# COMPACT_ATOMS: atom_id res chain seq x y z
N MET A 1 20.61 12.22 35.82
CA MET A 1 21.38 11.22 35.04
C MET A 1 22.46 11.97 34.31
N SER A 2 23.71 11.55 34.44
CA SER A 2 24.80 12.13 33.65
C SER A 2 24.81 11.46 32.28
N TYR A 3 25.15 12.21 31.23
CA TYR A 3 25.37 11.62 29.91
C TYR A 3 26.36 10.45 30.01
N PHE A 4 25.97 9.29 29.45
CA PHE A 4 26.80 8.09 29.40
C PHE A 4 27.09 7.44 30.77
N ASP A 5 26.21 7.63 31.75
CA ASP A 5 26.19 6.78 32.94
C ASP A 5 25.82 5.32 32.62
N ALA A 6 25.92 4.44 33.62
CA ALA A 6 25.66 3.01 33.45
C ALA A 6 24.26 2.71 32.88
N THR A 7 23.25 3.51 33.26
CA THR A 7 21.88 3.38 32.74
C THR A 7 21.82 3.75 31.27
N HIS A 8 22.43 4.86 30.86
CA HIS A 8 22.48 5.25 29.45
C HIS A 8 23.26 4.24 28.59
N GLN A 9 24.38 3.73 29.09
CA GLN A 9 25.18 2.70 28.40
C GLN A 9 24.38 1.40 28.20
N ALA A 10 23.62 0.97 29.21
CA ALA A 10 22.74 -0.19 29.11
C ALA A 10 21.64 0.01 28.04
N ALA A 11 21.07 1.22 27.95
CA ALA A 11 20.08 1.55 26.93
C ALA A 11 20.68 1.50 25.50
N ILE A 12 21.90 2.03 25.31
CA ILE A 12 22.61 1.95 24.02
C ILE A 12 22.90 0.49 23.64
N ALA A 13 23.34 -0.32 24.60
CA ALA A 13 23.63 -1.73 24.36
C ALA A 13 22.38 -2.51 23.92
N ALA A 14 21.26 -2.27 24.60
CA ALA A 14 19.96 -2.88 24.23
C ALA A 14 19.49 -2.43 22.85
N PHE A 15 19.62 -1.14 22.52
CA PHE A 15 19.28 -0.64 21.19
C PHE A 15 20.15 -1.29 20.09
N ASN A 16 21.45 -1.39 20.31
CA ASN A 16 22.36 -2.00 19.34
C ASN A 16 22.13 -3.50 19.17
N SER A 17 21.67 -4.22 20.21
CA SER A 17 21.37 -5.65 20.07
C SER A 17 20.17 -5.92 19.16
N ASP A 18 19.22 -5.00 19.07
CA ASP A 18 18.05 -5.13 18.17
C ASP A 18 18.38 -4.74 16.72
N TRP A 19 19.49 -4.02 16.50
CA TRP A 19 19.88 -3.46 15.20
C TRP A 19 20.23 -4.53 14.15
N ASP A 20 20.71 -5.70 14.59
CA ASP A 20 21.03 -6.82 13.69
C ASP A 20 19.78 -7.35 12.97
N GLY A 21 18.64 -7.35 13.65
CA GLY A 21 17.34 -7.71 13.06
C GLY A 21 16.94 -6.74 11.96
N LEU A 22 17.03 -5.44 12.23
CA LEU A 22 16.73 -4.39 11.26
C LEU A 22 17.66 -4.46 10.05
N SER A 23 18.96 -4.70 10.29
CA SER A 23 19.97 -4.85 9.23
C SER A 23 19.69 -6.04 8.32
N THR A 24 19.11 -7.12 8.85
CA THR A 24 18.71 -8.29 8.07
C THR A 24 17.51 -7.98 7.18
N ILE A 25 16.51 -7.27 7.71
CA ILE A 25 15.33 -6.83 6.96
C ILE A 25 15.72 -5.85 5.85
N GLU A 26 16.60 -4.90 6.14
CA GLU A 26 17.12 -3.93 5.17
C GLU A 26 17.84 -4.62 3.99
N LYS A 27 18.60 -5.70 4.24
CA LYS A 27 19.21 -6.50 3.18
C LYS A 27 18.18 -7.20 2.31
N LEU A 28 17.10 -7.73 2.90
CA LEU A 28 15.97 -8.28 2.14
C LEU A 28 15.28 -7.19 1.32
N ALA A 29 15.05 -6.01 1.89
CA ALA A 29 14.42 -4.89 1.22
C ALA A 29 15.13 -4.53 -0.09
N LYS A 30 16.47 -4.54 -0.08
CA LYS A 30 17.29 -4.27 -1.26
C LYS A 30 17.09 -5.26 -2.40
N THR A 31 16.71 -6.52 -2.12
CA THR A 31 16.37 -7.48 -3.18
C THR A 31 15.03 -7.17 -3.85
N TYR A 32 14.22 -6.31 -3.24
CA TYR A 32 12.96 -5.77 -3.76
C TYR A 32 13.10 -4.31 -4.21
N GLU A 33 14.32 -3.83 -4.45
CA GLU A 33 14.59 -2.45 -4.91
C GLU A 33 14.11 -1.38 -3.91
N ILE A 34 14.06 -1.73 -2.63
CA ILE A 34 13.76 -0.81 -1.52
C ILE A 34 15.09 -0.43 -0.84
N ASN A 35 15.42 0.86 -0.86
CA ASN A 35 16.73 1.35 -0.43
C ASN A 35 16.85 1.71 1.07
N ASP A 36 15.72 1.93 1.75
CA ASP A 36 15.68 2.31 3.16
C ASP A 36 14.32 1.92 3.77
N ILE A 37 14.29 0.93 4.65
CA ILE A 37 13.05 0.44 5.29
C ILE A 37 12.38 1.47 6.21
N ALA A 38 13.13 2.46 6.71
CA ALA A 38 12.66 3.44 7.68
C ALA A 38 12.01 4.68 7.02
N GLN A 39 12.06 4.81 5.69
CA GLN A 39 11.44 5.91 4.95
C GLN A 39 10.15 5.48 4.25
N ASP A 40 9.23 6.43 4.01
CA ASP A 40 8.07 6.29 3.12
C ASP A 40 7.19 5.03 3.31
N ASN A 41 7.12 4.48 4.53
CA ASN A 41 6.47 3.20 4.83
C ASN A 41 7.07 1.97 4.11
N ASN A 42 8.34 2.03 3.69
CA ASN A 42 9.02 0.98 2.96
C ASN A 42 9.05 -0.38 3.69
N LEU A 43 9.18 -0.39 5.03
CA LEU A 43 9.02 -1.64 5.80
C LEU A 43 7.65 -2.30 5.61
N LYS A 44 6.58 -1.51 5.48
CA LYS A 44 5.22 -2.01 5.24
C LYS A 44 5.05 -2.44 3.80
N LEU A 45 5.60 -1.67 2.85
CA LEU A 45 5.62 -2.08 1.45
C LEU A 45 6.32 -3.44 1.28
N LEU A 46 7.50 -3.62 1.89
CA LEU A 46 8.25 -4.87 1.86
C LEU A 46 7.42 -6.06 2.36
N GLN A 47 6.72 -5.90 3.49
CA GLN A 47 5.82 -6.94 4.01
C GLN A 47 4.79 -7.34 2.95
N THR A 48 4.10 -6.38 2.34
CA THR A 48 3.12 -6.65 1.28
C THR A 48 3.76 -7.35 0.08
N LEU A 49 4.92 -6.89 -0.40
CA LEU A 49 5.59 -7.49 -1.56
C LEU A 49 6.00 -8.94 -1.30
N VAL A 50 6.58 -9.22 -0.13
CA VAL A 50 7.03 -10.57 0.25
C VAL A 50 5.85 -11.53 0.43
N TYR A 51 4.79 -11.11 1.14
CA TYR A 51 3.65 -12.00 1.43
C TYR A 51 2.88 -12.42 0.18
N PHE A 52 2.86 -11.60 -0.88
CA PHE A 52 2.03 -11.85 -2.07
C PHE A 52 2.82 -12.08 -3.34
N ASP A 53 4.12 -12.36 -3.23
CA ASP A 53 5.00 -12.68 -4.36
C ASP A 53 4.93 -11.60 -5.47
N LEU A 54 5.06 -10.34 -5.04
CA LEU A 54 5.03 -9.18 -5.92
C LEU A 54 6.43 -8.59 -6.09
N ARG A 55 6.70 -8.12 -7.30
CA ARG A 55 7.91 -7.36 -7.60
C ARG A 55 7.59 -5.87 -7.55
N ASN A 56 8.42 -5.13 -6.83
CA ASN A 56 8.34 -3.68 -6.77
C ASN A 56 8.53 -3.07 -8.17
N GLN A 57 7.85 -1.97 -8.46
CA GLN A 57 8.12 -1.16 -9.65
C GLN A 57 8.66 0.21 -9.21
N SER A 58 9.97 0.27 -8.94
CA SER A 58 10.61 1.51 -8.52
C SER A 58 10.85 2.44 -9.71
N GLY A 59 9.86 3.28 -10.04
CA GLY A 59 9.95 4.30 -11.08
C GLY A 59 8.73 5.21 -11.03
N ARG A 60 8.91 6.54 -11.07
CA ARG A 60 7.78 7.48 -11.00
C ARG A 60 6.98 7.43 -12.30
N GLU A 61 5.67 7.26 -12.13
CA GLU A 61 4.57 7.05 -13.09
C GLU A 61 4.35 5.57 -13.48
N GLY A 62 3.38 4.94 -12.82
CA GLY A 62 3.02 3.53 -13.02
C GLY A 62 2.15 2.97 -11.91
N SER A 63 1.92 1.66 -11.95
CA SER A 63 1.46 0.85 -10.82
C SER A 63 2.59 0.65 -9.80
N ASP A 64 2.22 0.34 -8.56
CA ASP A 64 3.17 0.16 -7.47
C ASP A 64 3.96 -1.17 -7.57
N ALA A 65 3.36 -2.22 -8.15
CA ALA A 65 3.97 -3.54 -8.26
C ALA A 65 3.47 -4.35 -9.45
N ILE A 66 4.21 -5.42 -9.79
CA ILE A 66 3.84 -6.40 -10.81
C ILE A 66 3.86 -7.81 -10.22
N ASP A 67 2.86 -8.64 -10.56
CA ASP A 67 2.83 -10.04 -10.15
C ASP A 67 3.58 -10.97 -11.11
N ARG A 68 3.67 -12.25 -10.73
CA ARG A 68 4.29 -13.32 -11.53
C ARG A 68 3.63 -13.61 -12.88
N TYR A 69 2.42 -13.10 -13.13
CA TYR A 69 1.73 -13.19 -14.42
C TYR A 69 1.94 -11.94 -15.29
N GLY A 70 2.71 -10.95 -14.79
CA GLY A 70 2.95 -9.70 -15.48
C GLY A 70 1.83 -8.68 -15.34
N HIS A 71 0.93 -8.85 -14.37
CA HIS A 71 -0.15 -7.90 -14.15
C HIS A 71 0.25 -6.79 -13.18
N GLU A 72 -0.23 -5.59 -13.45
CA GLU A 72 -0.02 -4.38 -12.66
C GLU A 72 -0.94 -4.31 -11.43
N TRP A 73 -0.36 -3.85 -10.31
CA TRP A 73 -1.00 -3.71 -9.01
C TRP A 73 -0.81 -2.32 -8.40
N GLU A 74 -1.91 -1.72 -7.98
CA GLU A 74 -1.93 -0.58 -7.07
C GLU A 74 -1.93 -1.09 -5.62
N LEU A 75 -0.97 -0.62 -4.81
CA LEU A 75 -0.77 -1.04 -3.43
C LEU A 75 -1.09 0.13 -2.49
N LYS A 76 -2.15 -0.01 -1.69
CA LYS A 76 -2.52 0.99 -0.68
C LYS A 76 -2.31 0.47 0.72
N THR A 77 -1.75 1.32 1.58
CA THR A 77 -1.56 1.02 3.00
C THR A 77 -2.36 2.01 3.87
N ALA A 78 -2.84 1.54 5.02
CA ALA A 78 -3.47 2.38 6.04
C ALA A 78 -3.08 1.91 7.44
N ASN A 79 -2.72 2.84 8.32
CA ASN A 79 -2.60 2.54 9.74
C ASN A 79 -3.96 2.78 10.42
N ALA A 80 -4.61 1.71 10.87
CA ALA A 80 -5.94 1.75 11.47
C ALA A 80 -6.02 2.54 12.78
N ASP A 81 -4.87 2.81 13.42
CA ASP A 81 -4.80 3.68 14.60
C ASP A 81 -4.87 5.17 14.24
N LEU A 82 -4.61 5.52 12.98
CA LEU A 82 -4.44 6.92 12.53
C LEU A 82 -5.48 7.36 11.50
N VAL A 83 -5.99 6.45 10.67
CA VAL A 83 -6.88 6.79 9.55
C VAL A 83 -8.02 5.79 9.40
N THR A 84 -9.12 6.27 8.81
CA THR A 84 -10.32 5.46 8.52
C THR A 84 -10.47 5.13 7.03
N GLY A 85 -9.55 5.59 6.17
CA GLY A 85 -9.57 5.37 4.73
C GLY A 85 -8.19 5.47 4.10
N PHE A 86 -8.04 4.81 2.95
CA PHE A 86 -6.83 4.79 2.14
C PHE A 86 -6.72 6.06 1.30
N SER A 87 -5.52 6.64 1.25
CA SER A 87 -5.16 7.62 0.22
C SER A 87 -5.11 6.98 -1.17
N THR A 88 -5.25 7.80 -2.19
CA THR A 88 -5.15 7.37 -3.59
C THR A 88 -4.00 8.10 -4.27
N ASN A 89 -4.25 9.29 -4.83
CA ASN A 89 -3.27 10.12 -5.51
C ASN A 89 -3.58 11.62 -5.28
N HIS A 90 -2.53 12.43 -5.03
CA HIS A 90 -2.66 13.87 -4.78
C HIS A 90 -3.18 14.68 -5.97
N HIS A 91 -3.04 14.16 -7.18
CA HIS A 91 -3.54 14.74 -8.43
C HIS A 91 -4.39 13.71 -9.18
N THR A 92 -5.48 13.25 -8.56
CA THR A 92 -6.40 12.30 -9.21
C THR A 92 -7.14 13.00 -10.35
N ASN A 93 -6.76 12.70 -11.58
CA ASN A 93 -7.32 13.26 -12.83
C ASN A 93 -7.92 12.13 -13.71
N HIS A 94 -8.39 12.47 -14.92
CA HIS A 94 -8.98 11.48 -15.83
C HIS A 94 -8.04 10.34 -16.23
N GLU A 95 -6.78 10.67 -16.52
CA GLU A 95 -5.76 9.69 -16.92
C GLU A 95 -5.47 8.71 -15.79
N ARG A 96 -5.27 9.20 -14.56
CA ARG A 96 -5.02 8.35 -13.41
C ARG A 96 -6.22 7.46 -13.07
N ILE A 97 -7.44 7.96 -13.20
CA ILE A 97 -8.65 7.13 -13.02
C ILE A 97 -8.75 6.06 -14.12
N ALA A 98 -8.37 6.38 -15.36
CA ALA A 98 -8.34 5.39 -16.45
C ALA A 98 -7.31 4.28 -16.19
N GLN A 99 -6.17 4.61 -15.58
CA GLN A 99 -5.18 3.64 -15.13
C GLN A 99 -5.68 2.80 -13.94
N PHE A 100 -6.30 3.43 -12.94
CA PHE A 100 -6.90 2.73 -11.79
C PHE A 100 -7.90 1.63 -12.19
N ARG A 101 -8.58 1.78 -13.34
CA ARG A 101 -9.50 0.79 -13.90
C ARG A 101 -8.83 -0.43 -14.55
N GLN A 102 -7.52 -0.36 -14.78
CA GLN A 102 -6.72 -1.42 -15.40
C GLN A 102 -5.85 -2.17 -14.38
N GLU A 103 -5.65 -1.58 -13.20
CA GLU A 103 -4.82 -2.13 -12.13
C GLU A 103 -5.64 -3.03 -11.19
N ARG A 104 -4.97 -4.05 -10.64
CA ARG A 104 -5.46 -4.82 -9.49
C ARG A 104 -5.13 -4.06 -8.22
N TRP A 105 -5.92 -4.24 -7.17
CA TRP A 105 -5.70 -3.48 -5.93
C TRP A 105 -5.45 -4.39 -4.74
N LEU A 106 -4.40 -4.09 -3.99
CA LEU A 106 -4.22 -4.60 -2.62
C LEU A 106 -4.32 -3.47 -1.61
N PHE A 107 -5.19 -3.67 -0.63
CA PHE A 107 -5.37 -2.78 0.49
C PHE A 107 -4.83 -3.43 1.76
N SER A 108 -3.71 -2.94 2.27
CA SER A 108 -3.03 -3.45 3.45
C SER A 108 -3.31 -2.58 4.68
N ILE A 109 -3.87 -3.17 5.72
CA ILE A 109 -4.22 -2.50 6.97
C ILE A 109 -3.19 -2.89 8.03
N TYR A 110 -2.59 -1.88 8.65
CA TYR A 110 -1.57 -2.00 9.68
C TYR A 110 -2.07 -1.43 11.01
N ARG A 111 -1.48 -1.88 12.12
CA ARG A 111 -1.44 -1.15 13.40
C ARG A 111 0.03 -0.97 13.77
N GLY A 112 0.47 0.29 13.93
CA GLY A 112 1.90 0.59 13.98
C GLY A 112 2.64 0.08 12.73
N ILE A 113 3.54 -0.89 12.91
CA ILE A 113 4.31 -1.57 11.84
C ILE A 113 3.79 -2.97 11.49
N GLU A 114 2.82 -3.48 12.25
CA GLU A 114 2.32 -4.85 12.12
C GLU A 114 1.19 -4.93 11.10
N LEU A 115 1.34 -5.80 10.10
CA LEU A 115 0.30 -6.11 9.14
C LEU A 115 -0.84 -6.89 9.81
N GLN A 116 -2.07 -6.41 9.68
CA GLN A 116 -3.25 -6.99 10.33
C GLN A 116 -4.15 -7.70 9.33
N GLU A 117 -4.41 -7.04 8.20
CA GLU A 117 -5.36 -7.50 7.18
C GLU A 117 -4.90 -7.03 5.80
N VAL A 118 -5.14 -7.84 4.78
CA VAL A 118 -4.96 -7.44 3.39
C VAL A 118 -6.15 -7.90 2.58
N TYR A 119 -6.64 -7.02 1.71
CA TYR A 119 -7.79 -7.27 0.84
C TYR A 119 -7.41 -7.04 -0.62
N ALA A 120 -7.70 -8.04 -1.47
CA ALA A 120 -7.59 -7.95 -2.92
C ALA A 120 -8.93 -7.49 -3.53
N MET A 121 -8.88 -6.53 -4.46
CA MET A 121 -10.07 -5.99 -5.13
C MET A 121 -9.83 -5.80 -6.63
N SER A 122 -10.81 -6.22 -7.44
CA SER A 122 -10.89 -5.83 -8.85
C SER A 122 -11.35 -4.36 -8.96
N PRO A 123 -10.89 -3.61 -9.98
CA PRO A 123 -11.38 -2.28 -10.30
C PRO A 123 -12.90 -2.22 -10.49
N ARG A 124 -13.56 -3.33 -10.90
CA ARG A 124 -15.03 -3.40 -11.00
C ARG A 124 -15.72 -3.11 -9.67
N ILE A 125 -15.13 -3.55 -8.55
CA ILE A 125 -15.67 -3.29 -7.21
C ILE A 125 -15.46 -1.84 -6.81
N LEU A 126 -14.38 -1.21 -7.30
CA LEU A 126 -14.02 0.18 -7.02
C LEU A 126 -14.73 1.19 -7.95
N GLU A 127 -15.37 0.74 -9.02
CA GLU A 127 -16.02 1.59 -10.03
C GLU A 127 -16.98 2.65 -9.45
N PRO A 128 -17.76 2.41 -8.38
CA PRO A 128 -18.56 3.47 -7.77
C PRO A 128 -17.75 4.70 -7.35
N TYR A 129 -16.50 4.51 -6.89
CA TYR A 129 -15.59 5.62 -6.56
C TYR A 129 -15.01 6.25 -7.83
N PHE A 130 -14.61 5.44 -8.80
CA PHE A 130 -14.04 5.95 -10.06
C PHE A 130 -15.05 6.80 -10.84
N ALA A 131 -16.31 6.37 -10.89
CA ALA A 131 -17.40 7.12 -11.52
C ALA A 131 -17.69 8.43 -10.78
N ASP A 132 -17.81 8.40 -9.44
CA ASP A 132 -18.01 9.60 -8.61
C ASP A 132 -16.86 10.61 -8.82
N TRP A 133 -15.61 10.14 -8.80
CA TRP A 133 -14.45 11.00 -9.00
C TRP A 133 -14.41 11.59 -10.41
N THR A 134 -14.69 10.77 -11.43
CA THR A 134 -14.80 11.22 -12.82
C THR A 134 -15.82 12.35 -12.95
N ASN A 135 -17.01 12.19 -12.37
CA ASN A 135 -18.07 13.19 -12.42
C ASN A 135 -17.67 14.50 -11.70
N LYS A 136 -16.98 14.40 -10.57
CA LYS A 136 -16.47 15.58 -9.85
C LYS A 136 -15.41 16.34 -10.65
N ILE A 137 -14.54 15.63 -11.38
CA ILE A 137 -13.54 16.25 -12.26
C ILE A 137 -14.22 16.95 -13.44
N ILE A 138 -15.19 16.29 -14.10
CA ILE A 138 -15.98 16.90 -15.18
C ILE A 138 -16.66 18.18 -14.70
N LYS A 139 -17.25 18.16 -13.51
CA LYS A 139 -17.90 19.33 -12.91
C LYS A 139 -16.90 20.48 -12.71
N LYS A 140 -15.72 20.21 -12.15
CA LYS A 140 -14.65 21.21 -11.98
C LYS A 140 -14.21 21.81 -13.31
N ALA A 141 -14.08 20.98 -14.35
CA ALA A 141 -13.75 21.43 -15.70
C ALA A 141 -14.83 22.37 -16.26
N ALA A 142 -16.11 22.02 -16.07
CA ALA A 142 -17.25 22.83 -16.50
C ALA A 142 -17.35 24.17 -15.74
N GLU A 143 -16.83 24.24 -14.52
CA GLU A 143 -16.71 25.47 -13.71
C GLU A 143 -15.51 26.34 -14.13
N GLY A 144 -14.75 25.95 -15.15
CA GLY A 144 -13.61 26.71 -15.68
C GLY A 144 -12.31 26.55 -14.89
N MET A 145 -12.19 25.50 -14.06
CA MET A 145 -10.96 25.21 -13.32
C MET A 145 -9.85 24.75 -14.27
N ASP A 146 -8.70 25.43 -14.20
CA ASP A 146 -7.48 24.98 -14.87
C ASP A 146 -6.91 23.71 -14.21
N ASN A 147 -6.49 22.74 -15.01
CA ASN A 147 -6.05 21.41 -14.60
C ASN A 147 -6.93 20.72 -13.53
N PRO A 148 -8.19 20.37 -13.87
CA PRO A 148 -9.15 19.84 -12.91
C PRO A 148 -8.72 18.46 -12.38
N HIS A 149 -8.55 18.35 -11.07
CA HIS A 149 -8.22 17.12 -10.37
C HIS A 149 -8.85 17.07 -8.97
N LEU A 150 -8.87 15.89 -8.36
CA LEU A 150 -9.19 15.70 -6.95
C LEU A 150 -7.90 15.55 -6.14
N ASN A 151 -7.84 16.26 -5.01
CA ASN A 151 -6.72 16.13 -4.09
C ASN A 151 -6.96 14.95 -3.15
N ASN A 152 -6.28 13.83 -3.42
CA ASN A 152 -6.19 12.65 -2.55
C ASN A 152 -7.56 12.13 -2.05
N PRO A 153 -8.50 11.82 -2.98
CA PRO A 153 -9.78 11.24 -2.58
C PRO A 153 -9.55 9.90 -1.85
N LYS A 154 -10.44 9.56 -0.91
CA LYS A 154 -10.25 8.44 0.00
C LYS A 154 -11.18 7.27 -0.31
N ILE A 155 -10.69 6.05 -0.12
CA ILE A 155 -11.50 4.83 -0.09
C ILE A 155 -11.60 4.36 1.38
N PRO A 156 -12.79 4.28 1.99
CA PRO A 156 -12.94 3.90 3.39
C PRO A 156 -12.49 2.46 3.68
N ILE A 157 -11.85 2.23 4.84
CA ILE A 157 -11.48 0.89 5.32
C ILE A 157 -12.71 -0.02 5.43
N LYS A 158 -13.84 0.52 5.91
CA LYS A 158 -15.09 -0.23 6.01
C LYS A 158 -15.56 -0.76 4.66
N PHE A 159 -15.42 0.04 3.60
CA PHE A 159 -15.79 -0.37 2.25
C PHE A 159 -14.91 -1.52 1.77
N VAL A 160 -13.58 -1.41 1.95
CA VAL A 160 -12.61 -2.45 1.59
C VAL A 160 -12.90 -3.75 2.33
N ARG A 161 -13.09 -3.71 3.65
CA ARG A 161 -13.41 -4.91 4.46
C ARG A 161 -14.70 -5.60 4.03
N THR A 162 -15.69 -4.82 3.61
CA THR A 162 -17.02 -5.33 3.24
C THR A 162 -17.01 -5.98 1.85
N ASN A 163 -16.25 -5.43 0.91
CA ASN A 163 -16.36 -5.78 -0.51
C ASN A 163 -15.13 -6.49 -1.08
N GLY A 164 -13.99 -6.45 -0.38
CA GLY A 164 -12.75 -7.07 -0.84
C GLY A 164 -12.61 -8.52 -0.41
N LYS A 165 -11.80 -9.28 -1.15
CA LYS A 165 -11.40 -10.63 -0.76
C LYS A 165 -10.24 -10.53 0.22
N ARG A 166 -10.45 -10.92 1.48
CA ARG A 166 -9.37 -11.00 2.47
C ARG A 166 -8.37 -12.08 2.05
N VAL A 167 -7.09 -11.71 1.95
CA VAL A 167 -5.96 -12.59 1.59
C VAL A 167 -4.90 -12.69 2.70
N TYR A 168 -5.03 -11.88 3.75
CA TYR A 168 -4.21 -11.97 4.96
C TYR A 168 -5.05 -11.83 6.24
N PRO A 169 -4.80 -12.60 7.32
CA PRO A 169 -3.73 -13.60 7.49
C PRO A 169 -3.79 -14.75 6.50
N VAL A 170 -2.61 -15.24 6.10
CA VAL A 170 -2.51 -16.40 5.20
C VAL A 170 -2.88 -17.65 5.98
N ASP A 171 -3.91 -18.34 5.52
CA ASP A 171 -4.22 -19.69 5.98
C ASP A 171 -3.30 -20.68 5.24
N ALA A 172 -2.31 -21.25 5.95
CA ALA A 172 -1.37 -22.19 5.35
C ALA A 172 -2.02 -23.49 4.83
N SER A 173 -3.22 -23.84 5.31
CA SER A 173 -3.97 -25.01 4.84
C SER A 173 -4.78 -24.74 3.57
N ASN A 174 -5.14 -23.48 3.34
CA ASN A 174 -5.92 -23.04 2.19
C ASN A 174 -5.58 -21.59 1.80
N PRO A 175 -4.37 -21.35 1.27
CA PRO A 175 -3.92 -19.99 0.99
C PRO A 175 -4.77 -19.37 -0.13
N VAL A 176 -5.14 -18.10 0.05
CA VAL A 176 -5.79 -17.33 -1.02
C VAL A 176 -4.73 -16.52 -1.73
N ASP A 177 -4.44 -16.92 -2.96
CA ASP A 177 -3.52 -16.21 -3.84
C ASP A 177 -4.23 -15.03 -4.53
N PRO A 178 -3.87 -13.77 -4.23
CA PRO A 178 -4.51 -12.62 -4.85
C PRO A 178 -4.29 -12.55 -6.37
N ALA A 179 -3.12 -13.00 -6.87
CA ALA A 179 -2.79 -12.97 -8.29
C ALA A 179 -3.59 -13.99 -9.10
N GLU A 180 -3.86 -15.16 -8.53
CA GLU A 180 -4.78 -16.12 -9.15
C GLU A 180 -6.24 -15.68 -9.00
N PHE A 181 -6.63 -15.13 -7.84
CA PHE A 181 -8.00 -14.65 -7.60
C PHE A 181 -8.40 -13.51 -8.55
N LEU A 182 -7.49 -12.59 -8.84
CA LEU A 182 -7.70 -11.47 -9.76
C LEU A 182 -7.05 -11.70 -11.13
N LYS A 183 -6.86 -12.95 -11.56
CA LYS A 183 -6.23 -13.23 -12.86
C LYS A 183 -6.95 -12.54 -14.02
N THR A 184 -8.27 -12.41 -13.93
CA THR A 184 -9.12 -11.61 -14.83
C THR A 184 -9.84 -10.52 -14.04
N ILE A 185 -9.84 -9.28 -14.54
CA ILE A 185 -10.44 -8.12 -13.87
C ILE A 185 -11.37 -7.28 -14.75
#